data_AF-A0A2V6JUE9-F1
#
_entry.id   AF-A0A2V6JUE9-F1
#
_cell.length_a   1.000
_cell.length_b   1.000
_cell.length_c   1.000
_cell.angle_alpha   90.00
_cell.angle_beta   90.00
_cell.angle_gamma   90.00
#
_symmetry.space_group_name_H-M   'P 1'
#
loop_
_entity.id
_entity.type
_entity.pdbx_description
1 polymer ?
#
loop_
_entity_poly.entity_id
_entity_poly.type
_entity_poly.pdbx_seq_one_letter_code
_entity_poly.pdbx_strand_id
1 'polypeptide(L)'
;SSDAAIRDGAKAVGFANEAVQLSGGREPSFLRTLAAAYAESGRFSEAVAAARQASVIATMQGKTKLANGLEKDLVLYRGHLPLRENSFGN
;
A
#
# COMPACT_ATOMS: atom_id res chain seq x y z
N SER A 1 15.46 15.22 -12.93
CA SER A 1 15.23 15.55 -11.52
C SER A 1 14.39 14.42 -10.94
N SER A 2 15.04 13.40 -10.36
CA SER A 2 14.40 12.12 -9.99
C SER A 2 14.38 11.90 -8.47
N ASP A 3 14.84 12.89 -7.70
CA ASP A 3 15.11 12.78 -6.26
C ASP A 3 13.86 13.06 -5.41
N ALA A 4 12.94 13.89 -5.90
CA ALA A 4 11.75 14.31 -5.14
C ALA A 4 10.75 13.15 -4.91
N ALA A 5 10.41 12.40 -5.96
CA ALA A 5 9.48 11.27 -5.86
C ALA A 5 10.00 10.16 -4.93
N ILE A 6 11.31 9.90 -4.95
CA ILE A 6 11.96 8.92 -4.07
C ILE A 6 11.98 9.41 -2.62
N ARG A 7 12.25 10.71 -2.38
CA ARG A 7 12.21 11.30 -1.04
C ARG A 7 10.81 11.28 -0.43
N ASP A 8 9.79 11.56 -1.23
CA ASP A 8 8.41 11.56 -0.73
C ASP A 8 7.90 10.12 -0.50
N GLY A 9 8.32 9.16 -1.33
CA GLY A 9 8.09 7.73 -1.08
C GLY A 9 8.69 7.25 0.23
N ALA A 10 9.95 7.57 0.50
CA ALA A 10 10.62 7.16 1.75
C ALA A 10 9.95 7.76 3.00
N LYS A 11 9.52 9.02 2.96
CA LYS A 11 8.75 9.65 4.04
C LYS A 11 7.37 9.02 4.20
N ALA A 12 6.67 8.73 3.09
CA ALA A 12 5.37 8.07 3.10
C ALA A 12 5.44 6.67 3.73
N VAL A 13 6.50 5.91 3.43
CA VAL A 13 6.75 4.61 4.06
C VAL A 13 6.94 4.77 5.57
N GLY A 14 7.71 5.77 6.00
CA GLY A 14 7.91 6.08 7.42
C GLY A 14 6.60 6.34 8.17
N PHE A 15 5.77 7.25 7.64
CA PHE A 15 4.47 7.58 8.25
C PHE A 15 3.50 6.40 8.25
N ALA A 16 3.43 5.65 7.14
CA ALA A 16 2.54 4.51 7.06
C ALA A 16 2.98 3.38 8.01
N ASN A 17 4.29 3.18 8.18
CA ASN A 17 4.82 2.19 9.12
C ASN A 17 4.49 2.58 10.57
N GLU A 18 4.63 3.86 10.91
CA GLU A 18 4.26 4.37 12.23
C GLU A 18 2.75 4.20 12.50
N ALA A 19 1.90 4.49 11.51
CA ALA A 19 0.45 4.26 11.63
C ALA A 19 0.10 2.77 11.87
N VAL A 20 0.80 1.86 11.17
CA VAL A 20 0.64 0.41 11.38
C VAL A 20 1.09 0.01 12.79
N GLN A 21 2.20 0.55 13.28
CA GLN A 21 2.70 0.27 14.64
C GLN A 21 1.75 0.80 15.73
N LEU A 22 1.25 2.03 15.58
CA LEU A 22 0.28 2.63 16.49
C LEU A 22 -1.03 1.83 16.58
N SER A 23 -1.42 1.19 15.48
CA SER A 23 -2.58 0.29 15.43
C SER A 23 -2.27 -1.15 15.90
N GLY A 24 -1.01 -1.46 16.18
CA GLY A 24 -0.57 -2.81 16.55
C GLY A 24 -0.67 -3.81 15.40
N GLY A 25 -0.60 -3.36 14.15
CA GLY A 25 -0.65 -4.20 12.96
C GLY A 25 -2.01 -4.86 12.69
N ARG A 26 -3.08 -4.40 13.35
CA ARG A 26 -4.42 -5.00 13.28
C ARG A 26 -5.40 -4.24 12.39
N GLU A 27 -5.11 -3.01 12.00
CA GLU A 27 -5.99 -2.27 11.10
C GLU A 27 -5.54 -2.46 9.63
N PRO A 28 -6.32 -3.19 8.82
CA PRO A 28 -5.97 -3.46 7.43
C PRO A 28 -5.94 -2.20 6.56
N SER A 29 -6.62 -1.13 6.97
CA SER A 29 -6.58 0.17 6.30
C SER A 29 -5.18 0.81 6.34
N PHE A 30 -4.48 0.75 7.48
CA PHE A 30 -3.12 1.27 7.58
C PHE A 30 -2.11 0.39 6.83
N LEU A 31 -2.30 -0.93 6.86
CA LEU A 31 -1.48 -1.85 6.07
C LEU A 31 -1.65 -1.62 4.55
N ARG A 32 -2.85 -1.24 4.11
CA ARG A 32 -3.10 -0.83 2.72
C ARG A 32 -2.32 0.43 2.35
N THR A 33 -2.33 1.44 3.22
CA THR A 33 -1.56 2.68 3.01
C THR A 33 -0.05 2.39 2.97
N LEU A 34 0.44 1.50 3.84
CA LEU A 34 1.83 1.06 3.84
C LEU A 34 2.19 0.35 2.52
N ALA A 35 1.30 -0.50 2.01
CA ALA A 35 1.49 -1.14 0.71
C ALA A 35 1.60 -0.12 -0.43
N ALA A 36 0.73 0.89 -0.43
CA ALA A 36 0.77 1.96 -1.45
C ALA A 36 2.08 2.74 -1.37
N ALA A 37 2.51 3.15 -0.18
CA ALA A 37 3.77 3.85 0.02
C ALA A 37 4.99 3.04 -0.44
N TYR A 38 4.99 1.73 -0.22
CA TYR A 38 6.03 0.84 -0.74
C TYR A 38 6.04 0.81 -2.28
N ALA A 39 4.87 0.69 -2.91
CA ALA A 39 4.77 0.69 -4.37
C ALA A 39 5.21 2.03 -5.00
N GLU A 40 4.87 3.14 -4.38
CA GLU A 40 5.32 4.48 -4.80
C GLU A 40 6.83 4.66 -4.67
N SER A 41 7.45 3.98 -3.71
CA SER A 41 8.91 3.94 -3.53
C SER A 41 9.60 2.93 -4.45
N GLY A 42 8.88 2.23 -5.33
CA GLY A 42 9.39 1.16 -6.18
C GLY A 42 9.66 -0.17 -5.46
N ARG A 43 9.28 -0.28 -4.18
CA ARG A 43 9.45 -1.47 -3.33
C ARG A 43 8.26 -2.42 -3.48
N PHE A 44 8.01 -2.88 -4.70
CA PHE A 44 6.82 -3.68 -5.03
C PHE A 44 6.71 -5.00 -4.25
N SER A 45 7.82 -5.67 -3.96
CA SER A 45 7.81 -6.90 -3.16
C SER A 45 7.24 -6.70 -1.76
N GLU A 46 7.55 -5.56 -1.14
CA GLU A 46 7.07 -5.21 0.20
C GLU A 46 5.62 -4.71 0.16
N ALA A 47 5.25 -4.00 -0.92
CA ALA A 47 3.86 -3.63 -1.18
C ALA A 47 2.95 -4.87 -1.26
N VAL A 48 3.39 -5.90 -1.98
CA VAL A 48 2.66 -7.18 -2.11
C VAL A 48 2.54 -7.89 -0.76
N ALA A 49 3.60 -7.91 0.05
CA ALA A 49 3.55 -8.53 1.37
C ALA A 49 2.55 -7.81 2.30
N ALA A 50 2.63 -6.48 2.37
CA ALA A 50 1.74 -5.66 3.19
C ALA A 50 0.27 -5.77 2.75
N ALA A 51 -0.01 -5.72 1.45
CA ALA A 51 -1.37 -5.83 0.94
C ALA A 51 -1.97 -7.24 1.13
N ARG A 52 -1.16 -8.31 1.03
CA ARG A 52 -1.60 -9.67 1.38
C ARG A 52 -1.99 -9.76 2.84
N GLN A 53 -1.14 -9.27 3.74
CA GLN A 53 -1.44 -9.29 5.17
C GLN A 53 -2.71 -8.49 5.48
N ALA A 54 -2.85 -7.30 4.88
CA ALA A 54 -4.06 -6.49 5.01
C ALA A 54 -5.31 -7.24 4.52
N SER A 55 -5.22 -7.97 3.41
CA SER A 55 -6.37 -8.70 2.84
C SER A 55 -6.81 -9.84 3.75
N VAL A 56 -5.86 -10.59 4.32
CA VAL A 56 -6.13 -11.64 5.31
C VAL A 56 -6.84 -11.07 6.53
N ILE A 57 -6.30 -9.98 7.09
CA ILE A 57 -6.88 -9.33 8.28
C ILE A 57 -8.25 -8.75 7.96
N ALA A 58 -8.43 -8.12 6.80
CA ALA A 58 -9.72 -7.57 6.37
C ALA A 58 -10.77 -8.66 6.22
N THR A 59 -10.40 -9.81 5.65
CA THR A 59 -11.27 -10.98 5.54
C THR A 59 -11.65 -11.52 6.92
N MET A 60 -10.68 -11.66 7.83
CA MET A 60 -10.93 -12.10 9.20
C MET A 60 -11.84 -11.13 9.99
N GLN A 61 -11.77 -9.83 9.69
CA GLN A 61 -12.62 -8.80 10.30
C GLN A 61 -13.98 -8.64 9.59
N GLY A 62 -14.28 -9.41 8.55
CA GLY A 62 -15.50 -9.25 7.75
C GLY A 62 -15.54 -7.97 6.90
N LYS A 63 -14.41 -7.28 6.72
CA LYS A 63 -14.24 -6.08 5.89
C LYS A 63 -14.09 -6.44 4.41
N THR A 64 -15.07 -7.16 3.85
CA THR A 64 -15.01 -7.76 2.50
C THR A 64 -14.74 -6.72 1.39
N LYS A 65 -15.28 -5.50 1.51
CA LYS A 65 -15.00 -4.41 0.56
C LYS A 65 -13.51 -4.04 0.53
N LEU A 66 -12.87 -4.02 1.70
CA LEU A 66 -11.46 -3.67 1.83
C LEU A 66 -10.57 -4.82 1.35
N ALA A 67 -10.92 -6.06 1.68
CA ALA A 67 -10.24 -7.26 1.15
C ALA A 67 -10.24 -7.29 -0.39
N ASN A 68 -11.41 -7.07 -1.01
CA ASN A 68 -11.53 -6.99 -2.47
C ASN A 68 -10.70 -5.85 -3.08
N GLY A 69 -10.63 -4.69 -2.42
CA GLY A 69 -9.78 -3.58 -2.85
C GLY A 69 -8.29 -3.95 -2.82
N LEU A 70 -7.86 -4.59 -1.73
CA LEU A 70 -6.49 -5.06 -1.55
C LEU A 70 -6.08 -6.15 -2.54
N GLU A 71 -6.99 -7.04 -2.92
CA GLU A 71 -6.72 -8.02 -3.97
C GLU A 71 -6.50 -7.37 -5.34
N LYS A 72 -7.23 -6.29 -5.65
CA LYS A 72 -6.96 -5.50 -6.87
C LYS A 72 -5.61 -4.79 -6.80
N ASP A 73 -5.31 -4.17 -5.65
CA ASP A 73 -4.02 -3.52 -5.41
C ASP A 73 -2.86 -4.52 -5.59
N LEU A 74 -3.03 -5.77 -5.11
CA LEU A 74 -2.05 -6.84 -5.27
C LEU A 74 -1.74 -7.20 -6.73
N VAL A 75 -2.76 -7.19 -7.60
CA VAL A 75 -2.58 -7.43 -9.04
C VAL A 75 -1.76 -6.30 -9.66
N LEU A 76 -2.03 -5.05 -9.28
CA LEU A 76 -1.30 -3.87 -9.77
C LEU A 76 0.16 -3.89 -9.33
N TYR A 77 0.41 -4.16 -8.05
CA TYR A 77 1.78 -4.24 -7.52
C TYR A 77 2.59 -5.38 -8.15
N ARG A 78 1.96 -6.53 -8.41
CA ARG A 78 2.59 -7.65 -9.13
C ARG A 78 2.91 -7.29 -10.58
N GLY A 79 2.10 -6.45 -11.20
CA GLY A 79 2.36 -5.89 -12.52
C GLY A 79 3.43 -4.79 -12.56
N HIS A 80 4.02 -4.44 -11.41
CA HIS A 80 4.92 -3.28 -11.25
C HIS A 80 4.28 -1.96 -11.71
N LEU A 81 2.94 -1.91 -11.70
CA LEU A 81 2.19 -0.72 -12.05
C LEU A 81 1.97 0.08 -10.76
N PRO A 82 2.40 1.34 -10.70
CA PRO A 82 2.06 2.20 -9.57
C PRO A 82 0.55 2.38 -9.51
N LEU A 83 -0.03 2.40 -8.31
CA LEU A 83 -1.46 2.65 -8.09
C LEU A 83 -1.95 4.02 -8.59
N ARG A 84 -1.02 4.90 -8.96
CA ARG A 84 -1.33 6.17 -9.60
C ARG A 84 -1.45 5.94 -11.11
N GLU A 85 -2.65 5.58 -11.55
CA GLU A 85 -3.09 6.07 -12.85
C GLU A 85 -3.14 7.59 -12.71
N ASN A 86 -2.13 8.25 -13.24
CA ASN A 86 -1.96 9.69 -13.19
C ASN A 86 -3.01 10.32 -14.10
N SER A 87 -4.20 10.59 -13.56
CA SER A 87 -5.16 11.52 -14.09
C SER A 87 -4.62 12.96 -14.00
N PHE A 88 -3.61 13.24 -14.83
CA PHE A 88 -3.40 14.58 -15.38
C PHE A 88 -3.56 14.46 -16.89
N GLY A 89 -4.82 14.31 -17.31
CA GLY A 89 -5.25 14.62 -18.66
C GLY A 89 -5.34 16.13 -18.81
N ASN A 90 -4.65 16.63 -19.83
CA ASN A 90 -4.40 18.01 -20.22
C ASN A 90 -5.67 18.83 -20.52
#